data_AF-A0A094DT84-F1
#
_entry.id   AF-A0A094DT84-F1
#
_cell.length_a   1.000
_cell.length_b   1.000
_cell.length_c   1.000
_cell.angle_alpha   90.00
_cell.angle_beta   90.00
_cell.angle_gamma   90.00
#
_symmetry.space_group_name_H-M   'P 1'
#
loop_
_entity.id
_entity.type
_entity.pdbx_description
1 polymer ?
#
loop_
_entity_poly.entity_id
_entity_poly.type
_entity_poly.pdbx_seq_one_letter_code
_entity_poly.pdbx_strand_id
1 'polypeptide(L)'
;MLKAVPLEQTELYRLKQGLAHTLGFVLNKEEVATVLIKLRRHIYVFWNRRAWKDALKVQASTMGIQVVSMSLNMPVRWNSTYHMLENALKLEQLINALYASQTMDLSMRDIIITSIEWQVLHRLKVFFKIFVKPAEQVQADNYPTLNVCILHYLRLLNKLKAMENAPSTTAAISAACKALYSKLDTYYNLVTNQGLSYSLIATICNLRFNLSIYEFYMLNSVDALKRDRARAQFAACYNRYKDRENDIQVAAIEATIAAETEQPATLRELDSDDEMYQHRGPSIEEVEWRRWFKENGVDRNTNILKY
;
A
#
# COMPACT_ATOMS: atom_id res chain seq x y z
N MET A 1 -70.96 9.33 3.58
CA MET A 1 -70.64 7.89 3.76
C MET A 1 -69.59 7.57 2.72
N LEU A 2 -68.35 7.15 3.01
CA LEU A 2 -67.83 6.27 4.06
C LEU A 2 -66.54 6.86 4.67
N LYS A 3 -66.48 6.90 6.01
CA LYS A 3 -65.21 7.03 6.77
C LYS A 3 -64.75 5.62 7.10
N ALA A 4 -63.50 5.28 6.81
CA ALA A 4 -62.90 4.02 7.20
C ALA A 4 -62.64 4.00 8.71
N VAL A 5 -63.09 2.93 9.37
CA VAL A 5 -62.90 2.62 10.78
C VAL A 5 -61.51 1.99 10.97
N PRO A 6 -60.74 2.33 12.03
CA PRO A 6 -59.47 1.68 12.30
C PRO A 6 -59.71 0.29 12.89
N LEU A 7 -59.07 -0.74 12.34
CA LEU A 7 -59.09 -2.08 12.91
C LEU A 7 -58.15 -2.14 14.12
N GLU A 8 -58.72 -2.46 15.28
CA GLU A 8 -58.04 -2.84 16.51
C GLU A 8 -57.30 -4.17 16.33
N GLN A 9 -55.98 -4.14 16.16
CA GLN A 9 -55.13 -5.26 16.54
C GLN A 9 -53.88 -4.74 17.23
N THR A 10 -53.96 -4.75 18.56
CA THR A 10 -52.87 -4.55 19.50
C THR A 10 -51.74 -5.53 19.22
N GLU A 11 -50.57 -5.02 18.86
CA GLU A 11 -49.37 -5.85 18.63
C GLU A 11 -48.97 -6.58 19.91
N LEU A 12 -49.17 -7.90 19.89
CA LEU A 12 -48.87 -8.82 20.98
C LEU A 12 -47.43 -9.30 20.83
N TYR A 13 -46.45 -8.50 21.26
CA TYR A 13 -45.06 -8.94 21.36
C TYR A 13 -44.89 -9.88 22.56
N ARG A 14 -45.00 -11.18 22.30
CA ARG A 14 -44.50 -12.22 23.22
C ARG A 14 -42.97 -12.15 23.28
N LEU A 15 -42.47 -11.71 24.43
CA LEU A 15 -41.09 -11.88 24.87
C LEU A 15 -40.81 -13.39 25.03
N LYS A 16 -40.14 -14.00 24.05
CA LYS A 16 -39.50 -15.31 24.26
C LYS A 16 -38.12 -15.07 24.88
N GLN A 17 -38.03 -15.26 26.19
CA GLN A 17 -36.78 -15.46 26.91
C GLN A 17 -36.10 -16.75 26.42
N GLY A 18 -34.78 -16.66 26.23
CA GLY A 18 -33.92 -17.82 25.97
C GLY A 18 -33.66 -18.04 24.48
N LEU A 19 -32.66 -17.33 23.96
CA LEU A 19 -31.70 -17.77 22.95
C LEU A 19 -30.75 -16.57 22.75
N ALA A 20 -29.73 -16.48 23.60
CA ALA A 20 -28.58 -15.61 23.35
C ALA A 20 -27.82 -16.18 22.14
N HIS A 21 -28.29 -15.88 20.94
CA HIS A 21 -27.48 -15.98 19.75
C HIS A 21 -26.75 -14.65 19.60
N THR A 22 -25.48 -14.61 20.02
CA THR A 22 -24.52 -13.67 19.45
C THR A 22 -24.26 -14.10 18.01
N LEU A 23 -25.26 -13.93 17.14
CA LEU A 23 -25.05 -13.86 15.70
C LEU A 23 -24.12 -12.68 15.49
N GLY A 24 -22.87 -12.98 15.15
CA GLY A 24 -21.89 -11.96 14.78
C GLY A 24 -22.53 -11.06 13.75
N PHE A 25 -22.65 -9.77 14.09
CA PHE A 25 -23.27 -8.75 13.26
C PHE A 25 -22.53 -8.70 11.90
N VAL A 26 -23.11 -9.34 10.87
CA VAL A 26 -22.50 -9.46 9.55
C VAL A 26 -22.72 -8.16 8.80
N LEU A 27 -21.79 -7.21 8.93
CA LEU A 27 -21.92 -5.93 8.25
C LEU A 27 -21.83 -6.10 6.72
N ASN A 28 -22.80 -5.56 5.99
CA ASN A 28 -22.77 -5.51 4.54
C ASN A 28 -22.08 -4.21 4.03
N LYS A 29 -21.83 -4.11 2.71
CA LYS A 29 -21.15 -2.95 2.10
C LYS A 29 -21.93 -1.63 2.29
N GLU A 30 -23.26 -1.70 2.26
CA GLU A 30 -24.15 -0.54 2.34
C GLU A 30 -24.18 0.05 3.74
N GLU A 31 -24.16 -0.80 4.77
CA GLU A 31 -24.06 -0.43 6.17
C GLU A 31 -22.71 0.27 6.45
N VAL A 32 -21.59 -0.28 5.96
CA VAL A 32 -20.27 0.39 6.06
C VAL A 32 -20.32 1.79 5.42
N ALA A 33 -20.91 1.90 4.23
CA ALA A 33 -21.03 3.18 3.52
C ALA A 33 -21.91 4.18 4.30
N THR A 34 -23.02 3.71 4.86
CA THR A 34 -23.93 4.51 5.68
C THR A 34 -23.23 5.07 6.92
N VAL A 35 -22.44 4.24 7.61
CA VAL A 35 -21.64 4.66 8.77
C VAL A 35 -20.64 5.76 8.41
N LEU A 36 -19.94 5.62 7.27
CA LEU A 36 -19.03 6.67 6.79
C LEU A 36 -19.76 7.96 6.41
N ILE A 37 -20.96 7.88 5.83
CA ILE A 37 -21.79 9.05 5.52
C ILE A 37 -22.23 9.76 6.79
N LYS A 38 -22.69 9.01 7.81
CA LYS A 38 -23.03 9.57 9.13
C LYS A 38 -21.85 10.29 9.76
N LEU A 39 -20.65 9.70 9.71
CA LEU A 39 -19.44 10.33 10.25
C LEU A 39 -19.08 11.61 9.50
N ARG A 40 -19.12 11.62 8.16
CA ARG A 40 -18.87 12.83 7.37
C ARG A 40 -19.84 13.95 7.69
N ARG A 41 -21.13 13.60 7.87
CA ARG A 41 -22.16 14.57 8.28
C ARG A 41 -21.88 15.11 9.68
N HIS A 42 -21.44 14.28 10.62
CA HIS A 42 -21.01 14.73 11.95
C HIS A 42 -19.89 15.77 11.86
N ILE A 43 -18.83 15.43 11.14
CA ILE A 43 -17.68 16.34 10.95
C ILE A 43 -18.14 17.65 10.32
N TYR A 44 -19.01 17.59 9.30
CA TYR A 44 -19.58 18.77 8.68
C TYR A 44 -20.35 19.64 9.68
N VAL A 45 -21.18 19.06 10.53
CA VAL A 45 -21.96 19.79 11.53
C VAL A 45 -21.05 20.44 12.58
N PHE A 46 -20.11 19.68 13.15
CA PHE A 46 -19.18 20.22 14.15
C PHE A 46 -18.26 21.31 13.60
N TRP A 47 -17.96 21.28 12.30
CA TRP A 47 -17.10 22.27 11.67
C TRP A 47 -17.86 23.56 11.33
N ASN A 48 -19.05 23.43 10.75
CA ASN A 48 -19.78 24.57 10.19
C ASN A 48 -20.75 25.23 11.17
N ARG A 49 -21.21 24.50 12.20
CA ARG A 49 -22.13 25.07 13.20
C ARG A 49 -21.38 25.52 14.45
N ARG A 50 -21.37 26.84 14.68
CA ARG A 50 -20.66 27.48 15.80
C ARG A 50 -21.09 26.89 17.16
N ALA A 51 -22.38 26.74 17.40
CA ALA A 51 -22.91 26.18 18.66
C ALA A 51 -22.35 24.78 18.97
N TRP A 52 -22.25 23.90 17.96
CA TRP A 52 -21.69 22.56 18.11
C TRP A 52 -20.18 22.57 18.33
N LYS A 53 -19.48 23.47 17.65
CA LYS A 53 -18.04 23.66 17.84
C LYS A 53 -17.71 24.14 19.25
N ASP A 54 -18.48 25.07 19.77
CA ASP A 54 -18.29 25.61 21.12
C ASP A 54 -18.69 24.59 22.18
N ALA A 55 -19.80 23.87 21.99
CA ALA A 55 -20.18 22.76 22.87
C ALA A 55 -19.08 21.69 22.95
N LEU A 56 -18.49 21.31 21.82
CA LEU A 56 -17.38 20.35 21.79
C LEU A 56 -16.15 20.84 22.54
N LYS A 57 -15.81 22.13 22.46
CA LYS A 57 -14.71 22.72 23.24
C LYS A 57 -14.99 22.75 24.74
N VAL A 58 -16.22 23.09 25.13
CA VAL A 58 -16.63 23.07 26.54
C VAL A 58 -16.52 21.66 27.09
N GLN A 59 -17.09 20.68 26.38
CA GLN A 59 -17.03 19.27 26.77
C GLN A 59 -15.59 18.75 26.86
N ALA A 60 -14.75 19.15 25.91
CA ALA A 60 -13.32 18.81 25.89
C ALA A 60 -12.57 19.37 27.10
N SER A 61 -12.90 20.60 27.51
CA SER A 61 -12.33 21.23 28.70
C SER A 61 -12.76 20.50 29.98
N THR A 62 -14.04 20.11 30.06
CA THR A 62 -14.57 19.32 31.19
C THR A 62 -13.93 17.93 31.32
N MET A 63 -13.63 17.29 30.20
CA MET A 63 -13.04 15.94 30.16
C MET A 63 -11.51 15.93 30.11
N GLY A 64 -10.85 17.09 30.05
CA GLY A 64 -9.39 17.19 29.94
C GLY A 64 -8.82 16.64 28.63
N ILE A 65 -9.62 16.55 27.56
CA ILE A 65 -9.22 16.00 26.27
C ILE A 65 -8.88 17.15 25.31
N GLN A 66 -7.74 17.08 24.62
CA GLN A 66 -7.40 18.08 23.61
C GLN A 66 -8.27 17.91 22.35
N VAL A 67 -8.96 18.98 21.93
CA VAL A 67 -9.74 18.96 20.68
C VAL A 67 -8.78 18.90 19.49
N VAL A 68 -8.81 17.79 18.77
CA VAL A 68 -8.12 17.63 17.49
C VAL A 68 -8.99 18.22 16.37
N SER A 69 -8.38 18.90 15.40
CA SER A 69 -9.10 19.39 14.22
C SER A 69 -9.67 18.23 13.39
N MET A 70 -10.99 18.19 13.21
CA MET A 70 -11.66 17.20 12.36
C MET A 70 -11.63 17.62 10.89
N SER A 71 -10.79 17.00 10.06
CA SER A 71 -10.78 17.24 8.61
C SER A 71 -11.73 16.28 7.89
N LEU A 72 -12.53 16.79 6.96
CA LEU A 72 -13.29 15.95 6.03
C LEU A 72 -12.33 15.20 5.10
N ASN A 73 -12.64 13.96 4.75
CA ASN A 73 -11.80 13.18 3.86
C ASN A 73 -11.91 13.65 2.40
N MET A 74 -10.82 13.48 1.64
CA MET A 74 -10.82 13.55 0.17
C MET A 74 -11.24 12.18 -0.39
N PRO A 75 -12.36 12.07 -1.14
CA PRO A 75 -12.90 10.78 -1.60
C PRO A 75 -11.91 9.94 -2.42
N VAL A 76 -11.01 10.60 -3.13
CA VAL A 76 -10.01 9.97 -4.01
C VAL A 76 -8.71 9.57 -3.29
N ARG A 77 -8.50 9.95 -2.02
CA ARG A 77 -7.25 9.66 -1.28
C ARG A 77 -7.53 8.87 -0.01
N TRP A 78 -7.04 7.63 0.03
CA TRP A 78 -7.25 6.74 1.18
C TRP A 78 -6.58 7.24 2.47
N ASN A 79 -5.42 7.91 2.38
CA ASN A 79 -4.75 8.52 3.55
C ASN A 79 -5.63 9.57 4.24
N SER A 80 -6.35 10.37 3.45
CA SER A 80 -7.27 11.37 3.99
C SER A 80 -8.43 10.73 4.74
N THR A 81 -8.94 9.59 4.25
CA THR A 81 -9.95 8.80 4.96
C THR A 81 -9.40 8.20 6.25
N TYR A 82 -8.16 7.72 6.27
CA TYR A 82 -7.50 7.25 7.49
C TYR A 82 -7.40 8.35 8.55
N HIS A 83 -6.88 9.54 8.21
CA HIS A 83 -6.72 10.63 9.17
C HIS A 83 -8.08 11.18 9.67
N MET A 84 -9.10 11.21 8.81
CA MET A 84 -10.46 11.54 9.21
C MET A 84 -10.96 10.58 10.31
N LEU A 85 -10.80 9.27 10.10
CA LEU A 85 -11.18 8.24 11.07
C LEU A 85 -10.34 8.35 12.35
N GLU A 86 -9.02 8.53 12.23
CA GLU A 86 -8.12 8.65 13.36
C GLU A 86 -8.47 9.83 14.27
N ASN A 87 -8.78 10.99 13.69
CA ASN A 87 -9.15 12.18 14.45
C ASN A 87 -10.55 12.04 15.05
N ALA A 88 -11.51 11.51 14.31
CA ALA A 88 -12.87 11.28 14.81
C ALA A 88 -12.89 10.32 16.00
N LEU A 89 -12.13 9.23 15.95
CA LEU A 89 -12.09 8.23 17.02
C LEU A 89 -11.42 8.75 18.31
N LYS A 90 -10.51 9.73 18.22
CA LYS A 90 -9.98 10.42 19.41
C LYS A 90 -11.05 11.25 20.13
N LEU A 91 -12.10 11.66 19.40
CA LEU A 91 -13.19 12.48 19.91
C LEU A 91 -14.45 11.65 20.22
N GLU A 92 -14.42 10.32 20.07
CA GLU A 92 -15.57 9.43 20.27
C GLU A 92 -16.24 9.66 21.63
N GLN A 93 -15.45 9.71 22.72
CA GLN A 93 -15.95 9.93 24.08
C GLN A 93 -16.64 11.29 24.22
N LEU A 94 -16.06 12.33 23.61
CA LEU A 94 -16.61 13.70 23.64
C LEU A 94 -17.93 13.77 22.88
N ILE A 95 -17.98 13.17 21.69
CA ILE A 95 -19.18 13.14 20.84
C ILE A 95 -20.31 12.39 21.54
N ASN A 96 -20.03 11.23 22.14
CA ASN A 96 -21.02 10.45 22.88
C ASN A 96 -21.53 11.19 24.13
N ALA A 97 -20.65 11.88 24.85
CA ALA A 97 -21.05 12.68 26.00
C ALA A 97 -21.92 13.89 25.61
N LEU A 98 -21.61 14.53 24.48
CA LEU A 98 -22.43 15.61 23.94
C LEU A 98 -23.86 15.15 23.59
N TYR A 99 -23.99 13.96 23.01
CA TYR A 99 -25.32 13.39 22.74
C TYR A 99 -26.12 13.18 24.03
N ALA A 100 -25.46 12.83 25.13
CA ALA A 100 -26.11 12.64 26.42
C ALA A 100 -26.47 13.97 27.12
N SER A 101 -25.67 15.03 26.92
CA SER A 101 -25.85 16.31 27.62
C SER A 101 -26.84 17.26 26.96
N GLN A 102 -27.10 17.13 25.66
CA GLN A 102 -27.86 18.12 24.90
C GLN A 102 -29.28 17.64 24.61
N THR A 103 -30.28 18.53 24.78
CA THR A 103 -31.60 18.34 24.16
C THR A 103 -31.42 18.37 22.66
N MET A 104 -31.37 17.19 22.03
CA MET A 104 -30.94 17.03 20.65
C MET A 104 -31.67 17.97 19.68
N ASP A 105 -30.89 18.81 18.98
CA ASP A 105 -31.34 19.45 17.74
C ASP A 105 -31.77 18.35 16.75
N LEU A 106 -32.89 18.55 16.05
CA LEU A 106 -33.43 17.59 15.08
C LEU A 106 -32.38 17.19 14.04
N SER A 107 -31.46 18.10 13.70
CA SER A 107 -30.41 17.87 12.69
C SER A 107 -29.41 16.75 13.03
N MET A 108 -29.25 16.39 14.31
CA MET A 108 -28.33 15.31 14.73
C MET A 108 -29.03 13.97 15.00
N ARG A 109 -30.37 13.96 15.18
CA ARG A 109 -31.11 12.73 15.53
C ARG A 109 -30.94 11.62 14.50
N ASP A 110 -30.98 11.98 13.21
CA ASP A 110 -30.94 11.00 12.12
C ASP A 110 -29.54 10.48 11.81
N ILE A 111 -28.50 11.10 12.38
CA ILE A 111 -27.10 10.78 12.07
C ILE A 111 -26.36 10.13 13.23
N ILE A 112 -26.98 9.96 14.40
CA ILE A 112 -26.35 9.39 15.60
C ILE A 112 -25.55 8.13 15.25
N ILE A 113 -24.31 8.11 15.73
CA ILE A 113 -23.41 6.96 15.60
C ILE A 113 -23.58 6.11 16.85
N THR A 114 -24.10 4.91 16.65
CA THR A 114 -24.29 3.91 17.71
C THR A 114 -22.97 3.26 18.11
N SER A 115 -22.94 2.59 19.27
CA SER A 115 -21.75 1.85 19.73
C SER A 115 -21.27 0.81 18.71
N ILE A 116 -22.20 0.12 18.03
CA ILE A 116 -21.87 -0.84 16.98
C ILE A 116 -21.21 -0.15 15.78
N GLU A 117 -21.72 1.00 15.36
CA GLU A 117 -21.16 1.78 14.26
C GLU A 117 -19.77 2.35 14.61
N TRP A 118 -19.54 2.75 15.86
CA TRP A 118 -18.20 3.10 16.34
C TRP A 118 -17.20 1.94 16.22
N GLN A 119 -17.62 0.71 16.56
CA GLN A 119 -16.79 -0.49 16.35
C GLN A 119 -16.46 -0.72 14.87
N VAL A 120 -17.39 -0.44 13.96
CA VAL A 120 -17.15 -0.49 12.52
C VAL A 120 -16.09 0.54 12.11
N LEU A 121 -16.18 1.78 12.62
CA LEU A 121 -15.20 2.84 12.35
C LEU A 121 -13.80 2.47 12.85
N HIS A 122 -13.67 1.84 14.03
CA HIS A 122 -12.40 1.30 14.53
C HIS A 122 -11.80 0.26 13.58
N ARG A 123 -12.61 -0.67 13.09
CA ARG A 123 -12.16 -1.69 12.12
C ARG A 123 -11.75 -1.08 10.78
N LEU A 124 -12.49 -0.07 10.31
CA LEU A 124 -12.13 0.68 9.10
C LEU A 124 -10.82 1.44 9.26
N LYS A 125 -10.56 2.03 10.43
CA LYS A 125 -9.27 2.67 10.71
C LYS A 125 -8.12 1.67 10.55
N VAL A 126 -8.25 0.47 11.11
CA VAL A 126 -7.24 -0.60 10.97
C VAL A 126 -7.07 -1.00 9.50
N PHE A 127 -8.17 -1.14 8.75
CA PHE A 127 -8.12 -1.41 7.32
C PHE A 127 -7.35 -0.35 6.55
N PHE A 128 -7.70 0.94 6.70
CA PHE A 128 -7.03 2.02 5.96
C PHE A 128 -5.58 2.26 6.39
N LYS A 129 -5.21 1.91 7.63
CA LYS A 129 -3.85 2.07 8.16
C LYS A 129 -2.79 1.36 7.31
N ILE A 130 -3.14 0.25 6.64
CA ILE A 130 -2.17 -0.52 5.87
C ILE A 130 -1.61 0.24 4.66
N PHE A 131 -2.35 1.23 4.15
CA PHE A 131 -1.99 2.00 2.96
C PHE A 131 -1.19 3.27 3.24
N VAL A 132 -1.26 3.81 4.46
CA VAL A 132 -0.69 5.12 4.82
C VAL A 132 0.81 5.17 4.51
N LYS A 133 1.58 4.27 5.15
CA LYS A 133 3.03 4.24 4.99
C LYS A 133 3.48 3.96 3.55
N PRO A 134 2.97 2.93 2.85
CA PRO A 134 3.29 2.74 1.43
C PRO A 134 3.01 3.96 0.56
N ALA A 135 1.87 4.62 0.76
CA ALA A 135 1.50 5.79 -0.02
C ALA A 135 2.45 6.98 0.23
N GLU A 136 2.77 7.26 1.50
CA GLU A 136 3.73 8.32 1.87
C GLU A 136 5.13 8.07 1.29
N GLN A 137 5.60 6.82 1.30
CA GLN A 137 6.93 6.48 0.80
C GLN A 137 7.02 6.53 -0.72
N VAL A 138 5.97 6.13 -1.44
CA VAL A 138 5.95 6.17 -2.92
C VAL A 138 5.69 7.59 -3.44
N GLN A 139 5.02 8.44 -2.67
CA GLN A 139 4.75 9.84 -3.02
C GLN A 139 5.87 10.80 -2.61
N ALA A 140 6.96 10.29 -2.00
CA ALA A 140 8.09 11.12 -1.63
C ALA A 140 8.80 11.68 -2.88
N ASP A 141 9.25 12.92 -2.77
CA ASP A 141 9.98 13.67 -3.80
C ASP A 141 11.47 13.83 -3.48
N ASN A 142 11.84 13.68 -2.21
CA ASN A 142 13.21 13.86 -1.72
C ASN A 142 14.16 12.67 -2.02
N TYR A 143 13.67 11.56 -2.57
CA TYR A 143 14.48 10.39 -2.90
C TYR A 143 13.85 9.55 -4.01
N PRO A 144 14.64 8.73 -4.74
CA PRO A 144 14.09 7.80 -5.73
C PRO A 144 13.13 6.81 -5.07
N THR A 145 11.90 6.73 -5.58
CA THR A 145 10.84 5.86 -5.03
C THR A 145 10.60 4.60 -5.86
N LEU A 146 11.09 4.58 -7.11
CA LEU A 146 10.85 3.48 -8.04
C LEU A 146 11.35 2.11 -7.52
N ASN A 147 12.47 2.13 -6.79
CA ASN A 147 13.12 0.96 -6.18
C ASN A 147 12.35 0.36 -4.99
N VAL A 148 11.39 1.08 -4.39
CA VAL A 148 10.57 0.58 -3.28
C VAL A 148 9.14 0.25 -3.69
N CYS A 149 8.72 0.67 -4.89
CA CYS A 149 7.36 0.47 -5.39
C CYS A 149 6.91 -0.99 -5.34
N ILE A 150 7.68 -1.92 -5.93
CA ILE A 150 7.31 -3.33 -5.98
C ILE A 150 7.24 -3.96 -4.58
N LEU A 151 8.21 -3.64 -3.72
CA LEU A 151 8.19 -4.08 -2.33
C LEU A 151 6.89 -3.66 -1.61
N HIS A 152 6.45 -2.42 -1.82
CA HIS A 152 5.20 -1.94 -1.25
C HIS A 152 3.97 -2.68 -1.79
N TYR A 153 3.92 -2.98 -3.08
CA TYR A 153 2.87 -3.82 -3.67
C TYR A 153 2.81 -5.21 -3.02
N LEU A 154 3.94 -5.91 -2.97
CA LEU A 154 4.04 -7.25 -2.40
C LEU A 154 3.61 -7.27 -0.93
N ARG A 155 4.08 -6.28 -0.16
CA ARG A 155 3.71 -6.12 1.25
C ARG A 155 2.21 -5.86 1.43
N LEU A 156 1.60 -5.05 0.56
CA LEU A 156 0.16 -4.78 0.60
C LEU A 156 -0.65 -6.04 0.28
N LEU A 157 -0.28 -6.78 -0.77
CA LEU A 157 -0.94 -8.03 -1.15
C LEU A 157 -0.94 -9.04 0.00
N ASN A 158 0.20 -9.23 0.68
CA ASN A 158 0.29 -10.14 1.82
C ASN A 158 -0.49 -9.65 3.04
N LYS A 159 -0.49 -8.34 3.34
CA LYS A 159 -1.33 -7.78 4.40
C LYS A 159 -2.81 -7.95 4.13
N LEU A 160 -3.25 -7.82 2.87
CA LEU A 160 -4.65 -8.02 2.47
C LEU A 160 -5.06 -9.48 2.64
N LYS A 161 -4.24 -10.43 2.18
CA LYS A 161 -4.46 -11.87 2.42
C LYS A 161 -4.55 -12.20 3.91
N ALA A 162 -3.62 -11.68 4.71
CA ALA A 162 -3.60 -11.90 6.16
C ALA A 162 -4.84 -11.32 6.86
N MET A 163 -5.27 -10.12 6.44
CA MET A 163 -6.48 -9.48 6.97
C MET A 163 -7.75 -10.22 6.55
N GLU A 164 -7.81 -10.73 5.33
CA GLU A 164 -8.93 -11.54 4.84
C GLU A 164 -9.10 -12.84 5.66
N ASN A 165 -7.99 -13.51 5.98
CA ASN A 165 -7.98 -14.78 6.71
C ASN A 165 -8.13 -14.62 8.24
N ALA A 166 -8.14 -13.40 8.76
CA ALA A 166 -8.24 -13.18 10.20
C ALA A 166 -9.66 -13.49 10.72
N PRO A 167 -9.81 -14.22 11.84
CA PRO A 167 -11.11 -14.66 12.35
C PRO A 167 -12.00 -13.49 12.80
N SER A 168 -11.40 -12.34 13.11
CA SER A 168 -12.11 -11.13 13.51
C SER A 168 -12.62 -10.28 12.34
N THR A 169 -12.40 -10.67 11.08
CA THR A 169 -12.71 -9.82 9.93
C THR A 169 -14.20 -9.87 9.57
N THR A 170 -14.83 -8.70 9.42
CA THR A 170 -16.24 -8.61 9.03
C THR A 170 -16.40 -8.93 7.54
N ALA A 171 -17.59 -9.41 7.14
CA ALA A 171 -17.87 -9.77 5.75
C ALA A 171 -17.61 -8.60 4.78
N ALA A 172 -18.02 -7.38 5.13
CA ALA A 172 -17.72 -6.20 4.31
C ALA A 172 -16.22 -5.92 4.14
N ILE A 173 -15.40 -6.06 5.20
CA ILE A 173 -13.96 -5.84 5.11
C ILE A 173 -13.31 -6.98 4.32
N SER A 174 -13.72 -8.22 4.53
CA SER A 174 -13.25 -9.38 3.73
C SER A 174 -13.55 -9.16 2.24
N ALA A 175 -14.76 -8.74 1.89
CA ALA A 175 -15.13 -8.39 0.52
C ALA A 175 -14.27 -7.24 -0.05
N ALA A 176 -14.00 -6.21 0.76
CA ALA A 176 -13.13 -5.11 0.37
C ALA A 176 -11.67 -5.57 0.14
N CYS A 177 -11.14 -6.45 1.02
CA CYS A 177 -9.83 -7.06 0.88
C CYS A 177 -9.71 -7.84 -0.42
N LYS A 178 -10.68 -8.71 -0.75
CA LYS A 178 -10.72 -9.47 -2.00
C LYS A 178 -10.74 -8.58 -3.23
N ALA A 179 -11.63 -7.60 -3.26
CA ALA A 179 -11.76 -6.67 -4.38
C ALA A 179 -10.47 -5.87 -4.60
N LEU A 180 -9.86 -5.40 -3.50
CA LEU A 180 -8.62 -4.64 -3.58
C LEU A 180 -7.42 -5.51 -3.94
N TYR A 181 -7.34 -6.73 -3.42
CA TYR A 181 -6.31 -7.69 -3.79
C TYR A 181 -6.35 -7.94 -5.30
N SER A 182 -7.52 -8.25 -5.85
CA SER A 182 -7.70 -8.46 -7.29
C SER A 182 -7.26 -7.23 -8.11
N LYS A 183 -7.62 -6.03 -7.65
CA LYS A 183 -7.23 -4.78 -8.33
C LYS A 183 -5.72 -4.54 -8.28
N LEU A 184 -5.09 -4.74 -7.12
CA LEU A 184 -3.64 -4.58 -6.96
C LEU A 184 -2.86 -5.63 -7.74
N ASP A 185 -3.32 -6.88 -7.77
CA ASP A 185 -2.70 -7.94 -8.56
C ASP A 185 -2.78 -7.63 -10.06
N THR A 186 -3.92 -7.11 -10.52
CA THR A 186 -4.08 -6.62 -11.90
C THR A 186 -3.04 -5.55 -12.23
N TYR A 187 -2.87 -4.54 -11.38
CA TYR A 187 -1.88 -3.48 -11.60
C TYR A 187 -0.44 -4.01 -11.53
N TYR A 188 -0.16 -4.91 -10.60
CA TYR A 188 1.15 -5.57 -10.51
C TYR A 188 1.47 -6.27 -11.81
N ASN A 189 0.55 -7.10 -12.31
CA ASN A 189 0.73 -7.82 -13.58
C ASN A 189 0.91 -6.86 -14.76
N LEU A 190 0.19 -5.74 -14.79
CA LEU A 190 0.35 -4.72 -15.83
C LEU A 190 1.77 -4.13 -15.86
N VAL A 191 2.27 -3.72 -14.69
CA VAL A 191 3.61 -3.13 -14.53
C VAL A 191 4.70 -4.16 -14.85
N THR A 192 4.47 -5.43 -14.53
CA THR A 192 5.45 -6.48 -14.83
C THR A 192 5.38 -7.01 -16.26
N ASN A 193 4.24 -6.96 -16.97
CA ASN A 193 4.11 -7.66 -18.27
C ASN A 193 4.42 -6.78 -19.49
N GLN A 194 4.26 -5.46 -19.41
CA GLN A 194 4.22 -4.59 -20.59
C GLN A 194 5.54 -3.86 -20.92
N GLY A 195 6.71 -4.49 -20.71
CA GLY A 195 8.00 -3.83 -20.97
C GLY A 195 8.32 -2.64 -20.05
N LEU A 196 7.44 -2.35 -19.08
CA LEU A 196 7.59 -1.34 -18.01
C LEU A 196 8.27 -1.94 -16.77
N SER A 197 9.15 -2.92 -16.97
CA SER A 197 9.86 -3.65 -15.91
C SER A 197 10.87 -2.79 -15.15
N TYR A 198 10.96 -1.48 -15.41
CA TYR A 198 11.85 -0.55 -14.72
C TYR A 198 11.65 -0.56 -13.20
N SER A 199 10.40 -0.63 -12.71
CA SER A 199 10.11 -0.73 -11.27
C SER A 199 10.68 -2.01 -10.67
N LEU A 200 10.60 -3.11 -11.40
CA LEU A 200 11.10 -4.42 -11.01
C LEU A 200 12.63 -4.45 -11.01
N ILE A 201 13.24 -3.98 -12.09
CA ILE A 201 14.69 -3.88 -12.23
C ILE A 201 15.25 -2.95 -11.15
N ALA A 202 14.66 -1.76 -10.95
CA ALA A 202 15.08 -0.83 -9.90
C ALA A 202 14.98 -1.41 -8.49
N THR A 203 13.98 -2.27 -8.25
CA THR A 203 13.84 -2.97 -6.96
C THR A 203 14.95 -4.01 -6.78
N ILE A 204 15.25 -4.81 -7.81
CA ILE A 204 16.31 -5.84 -7.77
C ILE A 204 17.70 -5.20 -7.65
N CYS A 205 17.95 -4.09 -8.36
CA CYS A 205 19.22 -3.35 -8.28
C CYS A 205 19.46 -2.69 -6.91
N ASN A 206 18.46 -2.64 -6.03
CA ASN A 206 18.65 -2.18 -4.67
C ASN A 206 19.33 -3.26 -3.82
N LEU A 207 20.55 -2.99 -3.37
CA LEU A 207 21.39 -3.91 -2.57
C LEU A 207 20.70 -4.47 -1.33
N ARG A 208 19.73 -3.73 -0.75
CA ARG A 208 18.99 -4.17 0.44
C ARG A 208 17.98 -5.27 0.18
N PHE A 209 17.61 -5.45 -1.08
CA PHE A 209 16.40 -6.15 -1.50
C PHE A 209 16.74 -7.37 -2.36
N ASN A 210 17.48 -7.16 -3.45
CA ASN A 210 17.84 -8.22 -4.39
C ASN A 210 16.60 -9.06 -4.84
N LEU A 211 16.83 -10.22 -5.44
CA LEU A 211 15.81 -11.20 -5.82
C LEU A 211 15.13 -11.87 -4.62
N SER A 212 15.78 -11.87 -3.44
CA SER A 212 15.27 -12.53 -2.23
C SER A 212 13.94 -11.95 -1.73
N ILE A 213 13.61 -10.70 -2.07
CA ILE A 213 12.27 -10.14 -1.81
C ILE A 213 11.17 -11.02 -2.42
N TYR A 214 11.36 -11.48 -3.66
CA TYR A 214 10.34 -12.25 -4.35
C TYR A 214 10.19 -13.63 -3.70
N GLU A 215 11.30 -14.23 -3.30
CA GLU A 215 11.29 -15.50 -2.55
C GLU A 215 10.58 -15.34 -1.20
N PHE A 216 10.81 -14.23 -0.49
CA PHE A 216 10.21 -13.96 0.81
C PHE A 216 8.70 -13.67 0.74
N TYR A 217 8.25 -12.82 -0.19
CA TYR A 217 6.85 -12.41 -0.26
C TYR A 217 5.97 -13.35 -1.07
N MET A 218 6.53 -14.09 -2.02
CA MET A 218 5.81 -15.02 -2.89
C MET A 218 6.31 -16.44 -2.62
N LEU A 219 5.90 -17.09 -1.53
CA LEU A 219 6.31 -18.47 -1.25
C LEU A 219 5.55 -19.52 -2.09
N ASN A 220 4.33 -19.21 -2.51
CA ASN A 220 3.43 -20.20 -3.08
C ASN A 220 3.83 -20.62 -4.50
N SER A 221 3.48 -21.85 -4.90
CA SER A 221 3.67 -22.36 -6.26
C SER A 221 2.90 -21.54 -7.30
N VAL A 222 1.74 -21.00 -6.92
CA VAL A 222 0.91 -20.13 -7.78
C VAL A 222 1.65 -18.85 -8.17
N ASP A 223 2.54 -18.35 -7.30
CA ASP A 223 3.31 -17.14 -7.55
C ASP A 223 4.67 -17.43 -8.20
N ALA A 224 5.02 -18.71 -8.46
CA ALA A 224 6.29 -19.09 -9.08
C ALA A 224 6.48 -18.43 -10.45
N LEU A 225 5.44 -18.41 -11.28
CA LEU A 225 5.46 -17.74 -12.58
C LEU A 225 5.83 -16.25 -12.48
N LYS A 226 5.40 -15.56 -11.42
CA LYS A 226 5.72 -14.14 -11.18
C LYS A 226 7.19 -13.97 -10.79
N ARG A 227 7.74 -14.89 -10.00
CA ARG A 227 9.16 -14.90 -9.61
C ARG A 227 10.06 -15.20 -10.82
N ASP A 228 9.71 -16.22 -11.60
CA ASP A 228 10.46 -16.62 -12.78
C ASP A 228 10.47 -15.50 -13.83
N ARG A 229 9.32 -14.83 -14.02
CA ARG A 229 9.23 -13.62 -14.85
C ARG A 229 10.17 -12.52 -14.36
N ALA A 230 10.18 -12.23 -13.05
CA ALA A 230 11.08 -11.23 -12.48
C ALA A 230 12.55 -11.55 -12.76
N ARG A 231 12.94 -12.82 -12.58
CA ARG A 231 14.30 -13.30 -12.84
C ARG A 231 14.66 -13.18 -14.32
N ALA A 232 13.77 -13.61 -15.21
CA ALA A 232 13.98 -13.54 -16.66
C ALA A 232 14.15 -12.09 -17.16
N GLN A 233 13.32 -11.17 -16.65
CA GLN A 233 13.41 -9.75 -17.02
C GLN A 233 14.70 -9.09 -16.55
N PHE A 234 15.13 -9.41 -15.33
CA PHE A 234 16.41 -8.94 -14.83
C PHE A 234 17.58 -9.51 -15.63
N ALA A 235 17.57 -10.82 -15.92
CA ALA A 235 18.61 -11.47 -16.72
C ALA A 235 18.70 -10.88 -18.14
N ALA A 236 17.56 -10.62 -18.79
CA ALA A 236 17.52 -9.97 -20.09
C ALA A 236 18.11 -8.54 -20.06
N CYS A 237 17.79 -7.77 -19.02
CA CYS A 237 18.37 -6.44 -18.82
C CYS A 237 19.89 -6.53 -18.61
N TYR A 238 20.33 -7.42 -17.71
CA TYR A 238 21.75 -7.63 -17.42
C TYR A 238 22.55 -8.01 -18.67
N ASN A 239 22.07 -8.97 -19.46
CA ASN A 239 22.73 -9.40 -20.69
C ASN A 239 22.87 -8.24 -21.68
N ARG A 240 21.84 -7.42 -21.84
CA ARG A 240 21.90 -6.23 -22.71
C ARG A 240 22.96 -5.22 -22.26
N TYR A 241 23.14 -5.03 -20.95
CA TYR A 241 24.20 -4.15 -20.43
C TYR A 241 25.58 -4.78 -20.56
N LYS A 242 25.71 -6.09 -20.32
CA LYS A 242 26.96 -6.83 -20.51
C LYS A 242 27.45 -6.76 -21.96
N ASP A 243 26.56 -6.95 -22.92
CA ASP A 243 26.90 -6.87 -24.33
C ASP A 243 27.35 -5.45 -24.71
N ARG A 244 26.65 -4.42 -24.20
CA ARG A 244 27.06 -3.02 -24.41
C ARG A 244 28.43 -2.68 -23.81
N GLU A 245 28.75 -3.19 -22.62
CA GLU A 245 30.07 -2.99 -22.01
C GLU A 245 31.17 -3.60 -22.87
N ASN A 246 30.95 -4.81 -23.40
CA ASN A 246 31.88 -5.43 -24.35
C ASN A 246 32.03 -4.56 -25.61
N ASP A 247 30.93 -4.05 -26.17
CA ASP A 247 30.97 -3.18 -27.36
C ASP A 247 31.75 -1.88 -27.09
N ILE A 248 31.58 -1.26 -25.90
CA ILE A 248 32.32 -0.07 -25.49
C ILE A 248 33.82 -0.38 -25.37
N GLN A 249 34.17 -1.51 -24.76
CA GLN A 249 35.56 -1.93 -24.62
C GLN A 249 36.21 -2.24 -25.97
N VAL A 250 35.49 -2.91 -26.88
CA VAL A 250 35.95 -3.15 -28.25
C VAL A 250 36.16 -1.83 -28.99
N ALA A 251 35.20 -0.89 -28.92
CA ALA A 251 35.33 0.42 -29.55
C ALA A 251 36.50 1.25 -28.95
N ALA A 252 36.74 1.16 -27.64
CA ALA A 252 37.87 1.81 -26.98
C ALA A 252 39.22 1.23 -27.44
N ILE A 253 39.30 -0.11 -27.61
CA ILE A 253 40.48 -0.79 -28.15
C ILE A 253 40.70 -0.37 -29.61
N GLU A 254 39.65 -0.37 -30.45
CA GLU A 254 39.74 0.07 -31.85
C GLU A 254 40.17 1.54 -31.97
N ALA A 255 39.65 2.42 -31.11
CA ALA A 255 40.06 3.83 -31.06
C ALA A 255 41.53 3.99 -30.61
N THR A 256 42.00 3.15 -29.69
CA THR A 256 43.41 3.15 -29.25
C THR A 256 44.33 2.69 -30.37
N ILE A 257 43.97 1.60 -31.07
CA ILE A 257 44.72 1.11 -32.24
C ILE A 257 44.73 2.16 -33.35
N ALA A 258 43.61 2.84 -33.62
CA ALA A 258 43.54 3.90 -34.61
C ALA A 258 44.43 5.11 -34.23
N ALA A 259 44.43 5.52 -32.96
CA ALA A 259 45.29 6.58 -32.45
C ALA A 259 46.80 6.22 -32.50
N GLU A 260 47.14 4.95 -32.25
CA GLU A 260 48.50 4.43 -32.42
C GLU A 260 48.93 4.35 -33.89
N THR A 261 47.98 4.18 -34.81
CA THR A 261 48.25 4.13 -36.26
C THR A 261 48.43 5.53 -36.87
N GLU A 262 47.97 6.60 -36.21
CA GLU A 262 48.10 7.99 -36.68
C GLU A 262 49.32 8.74 -36.09
N GLN A 263 50.09 8.15 -35.16
CA GLN A 263 51.33 8.77 -34.67
C GLN A 263 52.58 8.19 -35.35
N PRO A 264 53.42 9.01 -36.03
CA PRO A 264 54.77 8.58 -36.36
C PRO A 264 55.57 8.44 -35.07
N ALA A 265 56.18 7.27 -34.89
CA ALA A 265 57.02 6.90 -33.78
C ALA A 265 57.99 8.03 -33.39
N THR A 266 57.69 8.71 -32.28
CA THR A 266 58.69 9.44 -31.52
C THR A 266 58.82 8.76 -30.17
N LEU A 267 59.94 8.05 -30.02
CA LEU A 267 60.44 7.52 -28.77
C LEU A 267 60.49 8.66 -27.76
N ARG A 268 59.60 8.64 -26.76
CA ARG A 268 59.73 9.47 -25.56
C ARG A 268 60.06 8.56 -24.39
N GLU A 269 61.17 8.92 -23.73
CA GLU A 269 61.73 8.26 -22.57
C GLU A 269 60.70 8.13 -21.45
N LEU A 270 60.73 6.97 -20.81
CA LEU A 270 60.05 6.69 -19.55
C LEU A 270 60.62 7.62 -18.48
N ASP A 271 59.79 8.52 -17.96
CA ASP A 271 60.05 9.14 -16.66
C ASP A 271 59.27 8.37 -15.60
N SER A 272 60.02 7.94 -14.59
CA SER A 272 59.57 7.25 -13.39
C SER A 272 58.73 8.22 -12.58
N ASP A 273 57.49 7.86 -12.27
CA ASP A 273 56.84 8.04 -10.97
C ASP A 273 55.32 7.98 -11.13
N ASP A 274 54.75 6.76 -11.11
CA ASP A 274 53.32 6.61 -10.80
C ASP A 274 53.04 5.24 -10.13
N GLU A 275 53.78 4.96 -9.05
CA GLU A 275 53.46 3.90 -8.09
C GLU A 275 52.48 4.38 -6.99
N MET A 276 51.43 5.15 -7.31
CA MET A 276 50.51 5.68 -6.28
C MET A 276 49.14 5.00 -6.17
N TYR A 277 48.76 4.09 -7.07
CA TYR A 277 47.45 3.42 -7.01
C TYR A 277 47.48 1.89 -7.17
N GLN A 278 48.18 1.21 -6.26
CA GLN A 278 47.93 -0.23 -6.02
C GLN A 278 46.88 -0.39 -4.91
N HIS A 279 45.61 -0.53 -5.29
CA HIS A 279 44.58 -0.97 -4.35
C HIS A 279 44.78 -2.46 -4.01
N ARG A 280 45.17 -2.73 -2.76
CA ARG A 280 45.12 -4.07 -2.16
C ARG A 280 43.66 -4.55 -2.14
N GLY A 281 43.38 -5.64 -2.85
CA GLY A 281 42.06 -6.29 -2.83
C GLY A 281 41.74 -6.88 -1.44
N PRO A 282 40.50 -6.81 -0.96
CA PRO A 282 40.06 -7.60 0.17
C PRO A 282 39.87 -9.08 -0.24
N SER A 283 40.22 -10.00 0.66
CA SER A 283 40.03 -11.45 0.50
C SER A 283 38.56 -11.79 0.27
N ILE A 284 38.26 -12.38 -0.88
CA ILE A 284 36.92 -12.78 -1.31
C ILE A 284 36.67 -14.23 -0.86
N GLU A 285 35.82 -14.40 0.16
CA GLU A 285 34.93 -15.57 0.18
C GLU A 285 34.00 -15.46 -1.04
N GLU A 286 33.85 -16.56 -1.79
CA GLU A 286 33.29 -16.57 -3.14
C GLU A 286 31.81 -16.13 -3.17
N VAL A 287 31.57 -14.89 -3.61
CA VAL A 287 30.24 -14.28 -3.71
C VAL A 287 29.41 -14.97 -4.81
N GLU A 288 28.14 -15.30 -4.49
CA GLU A 288 27.20 -16.08 -5.31
C GLU A 288 27.09 -15.70 -6.79
N TRP A 289 27.36 -14.44 -7.16
CA TRP A 289 27.32 -14.00 -8.57
C TRP A 289 28.37 -14.69 -9.46
N ARG A 290 29.48 -15.20 -8.91
CA ARG A 290 30.47 -15.98 -9.68
C ARG A 290 29.94 -17.36 -10.08
N ARG A 291 28.95 -17.88 -9.34
CA ARG A 291 28.29 -19.16 -9.65
C ARG A 291 27.42 -19.04 -10.91
N TRP A 292 26.85 -17.86 -11.15
CA TRP A 292 26.05 -17.56 -12.36
C TRP A 292 26.86 -17.53 -13.65
N PHE A 293 28.17 -17.27 -13.60
CA PHE A 293 29.04 -17.36 -14.78
C PHE A 293 29.24 -18.81 -15.27
N LYS A 294 28.89 -19.81 -14.45
CA LYS A 294 29.06 -21.24 -14.75
C LYS A 294 27.77 -21.92 -15.22
N GLU A 295 26.62 -21.26 -15.15
CA GLU A 295 25.34 -21.80 -15.63
C GLU A 295 25.14 -21.45 -17.11
N ASN A 296 24.87 -22.46 -17.95
CA ASN A 296 24.59 -22.26 -19.36
C ASN A 296 23.25 -21.52 -19.52
N GLY A 297 23.29 -20.30 -20.06
CA GLY A 297 22.12 -19.43 -20.27
C GLY A 297 21.13 -19.99 -21.30
N VAL A 298 19.86 -19.58 -21.16
CA VAL A 298 18.76 -19.94 -22.06
C VAL A 298 18.96 -19.34 -23.46
N ASP A 299 18.70 -20.14 -24.49
CA ASP A 299 18.97 -19.87 -25.91
C ASP A 299 18.33 -18.57 -26.44
N ARG A 300 19.08 -17.89 -27.33
CA ARG A 300 18.80 -16.59 -27.96
C ARG A 300 17.46 -16.52 -28.70
N ASN A 301 16.89 -17.67 -29.06
CA ASN A 301 15.65 -17.77 -29.83
C ASN A 301 14.37 -17.89 -28.98
N THR A 302 14.48 -17.78 -27.66
CA THR A 302 13.30 -17.87 -26.78
C THR A 302 12.47 -16.60 -26.89
N ASN A 303 11.33 -16.69 -27.58
CA ASN A 303 10.40 -15.56 -27.76
C ASN A 303 9.75 -15.17 -26.42
N ILE A 304 10.28 -14.10 -25.83
CA ILE A 304 9.86 -13.50 -24.55
C ILE A 304 8.44 -12.90 -24.55
N LEU A 305 7.76 -12.81 -25.70
CA LEU A 305 6.39 -12.30 -25.79
C LEU A 305 5.30 -13.38 -25.61
N LYS A 306 5.70 -14.64 -25.41
CA LYS A 306 4.77 -15.77 -25.23
C LYS A 306 4.47 -16.14 -23.76
N TYR A 307 4.93 -15.38 -22.77
CA TYR A 307 4.78 -15.68 -21.33
C TYR A 307 4.28 -14.49 -20.48
#